data_AF-A0A965M4K7-F1
#
_entry.id   AF-A0A965M4K7-F1
#
_cell.length_a   1.000
_cell.length_b   1.000
_cell.length_c   1.000
_cell.angle_alpha   90.00
_cell.angle_beta   90.00
_cell.angle_gamma   90.00
#
_symmetry.space_group_name_H-M   'P 1'
#
loop_
_entity.id
_entity.type
_entity.pdbx_description
1 polymer ?
#
loop_
_entity_poly.entity_id
_entity_poly.type
_entity_poly.pdbx_seq_one_letter_code
_entity_poly.pdbx_strand_id
1 'polypeptide(L)'
;MDLTGGIDFAFEFTAAGAPTYSQAGNSKNDLLHLTSGSTPFSGPFTTGNAVSFYFNDAGLSASLASVTPTTYLGGFFVDSSSFDIAGLLSNATKQYFIAAAGGSTSFNGVSYNLMSNEVADRIILSNVNQSGADFTTGTVNGTVLGVMAVPEPSSGSLLLAGIGSLIVLRRFRKKA
;
A
#
# COMPACT_ATOMS: atom_id res chain seq x y z
N MET A 1 24.30 -1.46 1.52
CA MET A 1 23.40 -0.30 1.43
C MET A 1 24.26 0.93 1.64
N ASP A 2 24.40 1.75 0.60
CA ASP A 2 25.03 3.07 0.69
C ASP A 2 23.97 4.03 1.25
N LEU A 3 24.18 4.55 2.46
CA LEU A 3 23.25 5.42 3.20
C LEU A 3 23.74 6.87 3.21
N THR A 4 24.19 7.38 2.07
CA THR A 4 24.67 8.76 1.95
C THR A 4 23.56 9.78 1.59
N GLY A 5 22.32 9.34 1.32
CA GLY A 5 21.24 10.19 0.78
C GLY A 5 20.07 10.55 1.71
N GLY A 6 19.86 9.85 2.82
CA GLY A 6 18.68 10.00 3.68
C GLY A 6 18.36 8.71 4.44
N ILE A 7 17.35 8.75 5.31
CA ILE A 7 16.81 7.52 5.92
C ILE A 7 15.96 6.82 4.86
N ASP A 8 16.42 5.65 4.42
CA ASP A 8 15.73 4.80 3.45
C ASP A 8 15.13 3.57 4.13
N PHE A 9 13.89 3.24 3.79
CA PHE A 9 13.16 2.08 4.33
C PHE A 9 12.71 1.15 3.21
N ALA A 10 12.65 -0.14 3.52
CA ALA A 10 12.14 -1.16 2.62
C ALA A 10 11.23 -2.11 3.40
N PHE A 11 10.05 -2.40 2.85
CA PHE A 11 9.05 -3.27 3.46
C PHE A 11 8.50 -4.26 2.44
N GLU A 12 8.49 -5.54 2.80
CA GLU A 12 7.88 -6.62 2.03
C GLU A 12 6.48 -6.96 2.54
N PHE A 13 5.54 -7.14 1.61
CA PHE A 13 4.17 -7.54 1.86
C PHE A 13 3.89 -8.83 1.10
N THR A 14 3.64 -9.92 1.82
CA THR A 14 3.36 -11.23 1.21
C THR A 14 1.88 -11.56 1.14
N ALA A 15 1.02 -10.81 1.86
CA ALA A 15 -0.43 -11.00 1.80
C ALA A 15 -1.23 -9.80 2.33
N ALA A 16 -2.48 -9.67 1.87
CA ALA A 16 -3.43 -8.67 2.33
C ALA A 16 -3.74 -8.76 3.84
N GLY A 17 -4.13 -7.63 4.43
CA GLY A 17 -4.54 -7.52 5.83
C GLY A 17 -3.41 -7.21 6.80
N ALA A 18 -3.65 -7.45 8.09
CA ALA A 18 -2.75 -7.18 9.19
C ALA A 18 -1.54 -8.12 9.24
N PRO A 19 -0.36 -7.63 9.67
CA PRO A 19 0.75 -8.50 10.03
C PRO A 19 0.40 -9.32 11.28
N THR A 20 1.18 -10.38 11.53
CA THR A 20 1.13 -11.10 12.80
C THR A 20 2.01 -10.35 13.80
N TYR A 21 1.43 -9.40 14.54
CA TYR A 21 2.16 -8.51 15.45
C TYR A 21 3.02 -9.25 16.50
N SER A 22 2.55 -10.42 16.94
CA SER A 22 3.19 -11.17 18.03
C SER A 22 4.31 -12.10 17.56
N GLN A 23 4.50 -12.26 16.25
CA GLN A 23 5.47 -13.22 15.73
C GLN A 23 6.03 -12.77 14.38
N ALA A 24 7.14 -12.02 14.41
CA ALA A 24 7.80 -11.49 13.22
C ALA A 24 8.08 -12.58 12.16
N GLY A 25 8.59 -13.74 12.56
CA GLY A 25 8.91 -14.84 11.62
C GLY A 25 7.69 -15.49 10.93
N ASN A 26 6.49 -15.27 11.45
CA ASN A 26 5.22 -15.69 10.85
C ASN A 26 4.38 -14.50 10.36
N SER A 27 4.95 -13.29 10.39
CA SER A 27 4.27 -12.11 9.90
C SER A 27 4.27 -12.13 8.39
N LYS A 28 3.09 -11.90 7.81
CA LYS A 28 2.93 -11.80 6.36
C LYS A 28 3.53 -10.50 5.80
N ASN A 29 3.52 -9.45 6.59
CA ASN A 29 3.95 -8.12 6.16
C ASN A 29 5.00 -7.60 7.13
N ASP A 30 6.03 -6.96 6.58
CA ASP A 30 7.05 -6.29 7.36
C ASP A 30 6.44 -5.17 8.19
N LEU A 31 7.00 -4.96 9.37
CA LEU A 31 6.53 -3.96 10.30
C LEU A 31 7.69 -3.40 11.14
N LEU A 32 7.79 -2.08 11.16
CA LEU A 32 8.60 -1.32 12.09
C LEU A 32 7.68 -0.72 13.17
N HIS A 33 7.87 -1.17 14.40
CA HIS A 33 7.11 -0.71 15.56
C HIS A 33 7.81 0.51 16.20
N LEU A 34 7.14 1.65 16.15
CA LEU A 34 7.60 2.92 16.71
C LEU A 34 6.84 3.20 18.02
N THR A 35 7.54 2.99 19.12
CA THR A 35 6.96 3.04 20.48
C THR A 35 6.79 4.45 21.04
N SER A 36 7.43 5.45 20.41
CA SER A 36 7.22 6.86 20.76
C SER A 36 5.96 7.39 20.04
N GLY A 37 4.81 7.30 20.70
CA GLY A 37 3.53 7.72 20.11
C GLY A 37 3.41 9.21 19.78
N SER A 38 4.15 10.09 20.47
CA SER A 38 4.09 11.56 20.26
C SER A 38 5.14 12.09 19.29
N THR A 39 6.32 11.48 19.24
CA THR A 39 7.42 11.88 18.33
C THR A 39 8.12 10.63 17.76
N PRO A 40 7.44 9.84 16.91
CA PRO A 40 8.02 8.61 16.35
C PRO A 40 9.13 8.86 15.32
N PHE A 41 9.21 10.08 14.77
CA PHE A 41 10.24 10.50 13.81
C PHE A 41 10.89 11.81 14.26
N SER A 42 12.17 11.99 13.97
CA SER A 42 12.94 13.20 14.31
C SER A 42 12.66 14.39 13.39
N GLY A 43 11.97 14.17 12.27
CA GLY A 43 11.61 15.18 11.29
C GLY A 43 10.70 14.63 10.19
N PRO A 44 10.21 15.50 9.29
CA PRO A 44 9.39 15.08 8.16
C PRO A 44 10.23 14.31 7.13
N PHE A 45 9.58 13.43 6.36
CA PHE A 45 10.20 12.88 5.17
C PHE A 45 10.27 13.93 4.07
N THR A 46 11.29 13.82 3.24
CA THR A 46 11.53 14.65 2.06
C THR A 46 11.76 13.77 0.84
N THR A 47 11.89 14.37 -0.34
CA THR A 47 12.23 13.62 -1.56
C THR A 47 13.60 12.94 -1.49
N GLY A 48 14.47 13.34 -0.55
CA GLY A 48 15.73 12.66 -0.25
C GLY A 48 15.57 11.36 0.53
N ASN A 49 14.38 11.06 1.05
CA ASN A 49 14.09 9.81 1.75
C ASN A 49 13.36 8.84 0.82
N ALA A 50 13.88 7.63 0.64
CA ALA A 50 13.22 6.59 -0.13
C ALA A 50 12.45 5.60 0.77
N VAL A 51 11.21 5.30 0.41
CA VAL A 51 10.44 4.19 1.02
C VAL A 51 10.02 3.24 -0.08
N SER A 52 10.56 2.03 -0.04
CA SER A 52 10.33 0.98 -1.01
C SER A 52 9.33 -0.05 -0.48
N PHE A 53 8.32 -0.37 -1.27
CA PHE A 53 7.27 -1.33 -0.97
C PHE A 53 7.39 -2.51 -1.93
N TYR A 54 7.69 -3.69 -1.41
CA TYR A 54 7.86 -4.92 -2.19
C TYR A 54 6.64 -5.81 -1.99
N PHE A 55 5.89 -6.09 -3.05
CA PHE A 55 4.72 -6.96 -2.98
C PHE A 55 5.05 -8.34 -3.53
N ASN A 56 5.07 -9.32 -2.64
CA ASN A 56 5.20 -10.74 -2.92
C ASN A 56 3.88 -11.46 -2.66
N ASP A 57 2.81 -10.89 -3.18
CA ASP A 57 1.48 -11.47 -3.12
C ASP A 57 1.05 -11.85 -4.54
N ALA A 58 0.94 -13.16 -4.80
CA ALA A 58 0.47 -13.68 -6.08
C ALA A 58 -0.95 -13.17 -6.45
N GLY A 59 -1.73 -12.72 -5.46
CA GLY A 59 -3.05 -12.12 -5.65
C GLY A 59 -3.04 -10.66 -6.08
N LEU A 60 -1.90 -9.94 -5.99
CA LEU A 60 -1.86 -8.50 -6.29
C LEU A 60 -2.22 -8.19 -7.74
N SER A 61 -1.70 -8.95 -8.70
CA SER A 61 -2.01 -8.74 -10.12
C SER A 61 -3.50 -8.89 -10.40
N ALA A 62 -4.17 -9.85 -9.74
CA ALA A 62 -5.62 -10.01 -9.83
C ALA A 62 -6.37 -8.87 -9.14
N SER A 63 -5.86 -8.37 -8.00
CA SER A 63 -6.43 -7.22 -7.28
C SER A 63 -6.38 -5.94 -8.11
N LEU A 64 -5.25 -5.67 -8.79
CA LEU A 64 -5.12 -4.52 -9.68
C LEU A 64 -6.11 -4.57 -10.87
N ALA A 65 -6.65 -5.74 -11.20
CA ALA A 65 -7.70 -5.90 -12.21
C ALA A 65 -9.13 -6.01 -11.64
N SER A 66 -9.27 -6.06 -10.31
CA SER A 66 -10.55 -6.26 -9.61
C SER A 66 -11.41 -4.98 -9.60
N VAL A 67 -12.53 -4.95 -8.87
CA VAL A 67 -13.19 -3.68 -8.47
C VAL A 67 -13.09 -3.44 -6.96
N THR A 68 -12.64 -4.46 -6.23
CA THR A 68 -12.43 -4.40 -4.79
C THR A 68 -10.95 -4.16 -4.53
N PRO A 69 -10.56 -3.02 -3.92
CA PRO A 69 -9.17 -2.74 -3.62
C PRO A 69 -8.63 -3.72 -2.56
N THR A 70 -7.40 -4.16 -2.73
CA THR A 70 -6.69 -4.91 -1.68
C THR A 70 -5.94 -3.94 -0.79
N THR A 71 -6.07 -4.13 0.53
CA THR A 71 -5.32 -3.37 1.53
C THR A 71 -4.30 -4.26 2.21
N TYR A 72 -3.05 -3.82 2.18
CA TYR A 72 -1.96 -4.38 2.95
C TYR A 72 -1.72 -3.50 4.16
N LEU A 73 -1.63 -4.08 5.35
CA LEU A 73 -1.23 -3.34 6.55
C LEU A 73 0.17 -3.79 6.95
N GLY A 74 1.02 -2.84 7.31
CA GLY A 74 2.43 -3.10 7.64
C GLY A 74 3.24 -1.82 7.49
N GLY A 75 4.53 -1.94 7.20
CA GLY A 75 5.43 -0.80 7.08
C GLY A 75 5.73 -0.17 8.43
N PHE A 76 4.99 0.86 8.80
CA PHE A 76 5.13 1.52 10.10
C PHE A 76 3.91 1.24 10.99
N PHE A 77 4.16 0.97 12.27
CA PHE A 77 3.17 1.05 13.34
C PHE A 77 3.63 2.10 14.33
N VAL A 78 2.72 3.00 14.74
CA VAL A 78 2.98 4.00 15.77
C VAL A 78 2.04 3.77 16.94
N ASP A 79 2.57 3.83 18.16
CA ASP A 79 1.83 3.70 19.44
C ASP A 79 0.97 4.94 19.76
N SER A 80 0.19 5.35 18.77
CA SER A 80 -0.76 6.47 18.83
C SER A 80 -1.84 6.26 17.78
N SER A 81 -3.11 6.27 18.20
CA SER A 81 -4.27 6.05 17.31
C SER A 81 -4.66 7.28 16.48
N SER A 82 -3.87 8.35 16.51
CA SER A 82 -4.12 9.59 15.77
C SER A 82 -2.91 10.04 14.95
N PHE A 83 -1.86 9.22 14.85
CA PHE A 83 -0.66 9.60 14.12
C PHE A 83 -0.89 9.52 12.60
N ASP A 84 -0.51 10.56 11.86
CA ASP A 84 -0.67 10.63 10.41
C ASP A 84 0.59 10.13 9.69
N ILE A 85 0.73 8.81 9.58
CA ILE A 85 1.84 8.17 8.86
C ILE A 85 1.77 8.50 7.36
N ALA A 86 0.59 8.41 6.75
CA ALA A 86 0.41 8.67 5.33
C ALA A 86 0.79 10.12 4.95
N GLY A 87 0.37 11.11 5.74
CA GLY A 87 0.74 12.50 5.57
C GLY A 87 2.23 12.74 5.77
N LEU A 88 2.85 12.08 6.76
CA LEU A 88 4.30 12.15 6.96
C LEU A 88 5.08 11.66 5.74
N LEU A 89 4.64 10.57 5.12
CA LEU A 89 5.27 9.99 3.93
C LEU A 89 4.93 10.72 2.63
N SER A 90 4.03 11.71 2.63
CA SER A 90 3.56 12.39 1.42
C SER A 90 4.71 12.90 0.55
N ASN A 91 5.75 13.48 1.16
CA ASN A 91 6.92 14.03 0.46
C ASN A 91 8.06 13.02 0.24
N ALA A 92 7.96 11.81 0.80
CA ALA A 92 8.96 10.75 0.57
C ALA A 92 8.95 10.30 -0.89
N THR A 93 10.12 9.91 -1.41
CA THR A 93 10.23 9.18 -2.67
C THR A 93 9.74 7.75 -2.44
N LYS A 94 8.65 7.36 -3.09
CA LYS A 94 8.03 6.04 -2.92
C LYS A 94 8.31 5.19 -4.14
N GLN A 95 8.77 3.96 -3.92
CA GLN A 95 8.99 3.00 -4.99
C GLN A 95 8.18 1.75 -4.70
N TYR A 96 7.49 1.24 -5.71
CA TYR A 96 6.63 0.07 -5.58
C TYR A 96 7.14 -1.02 -6.50
N PHE A 97 7.28 -2.22 -5.94
CA PHE A 97 7.87 -3.36 -6.62
C PHE A 97 6.92 -4.55 -6.55
N ILE A 98 6.83 -5.33 -7.63
CA ILE A 98 6.02 -6.54 -7.69
C ILE A 98 6.91 -7.75 -7.98
N ALA A 99 6.68 -8.85 -7.25
CA ALA A 99 7.46 -10.07 -7.41
C ALA A 99 7.35 -10.61 -8.85
N ALA A 100 8.50 -10.96 -9.42
CA ALA A 100 8.63 -11.47 -10.77
C ALA A 100 9.86 -12.38 -10.88
N ALA A 101 9.68 -13.60 -11.41
CA ALA A 101 10.73 -14.63 -11.46
C ALA A 101 12.01 -14.23 -12.24
N GLY A 102 11.95 -13.16 -13.05
CA GLY A 102 13.10 -12.59 -13.76
C GLY A 102 13.32 -11.10 -13.47
N GLY A 103 12.86 -10.62 -12.32
CA GLY A 103 12.96 -9.22 -11.95
C GLY A 103 14.40 -8.72 -11.81
N SER A 104 14.64 -7.45 -12.13
CA SER A 104 15.97 -6.85 -12.06
C SER A 104 16.40 -6.45 -10.65
N THR A 105 15.48 -6.41 -9.69
CA THR A 105 15.74 -5.99 -8.31
C THR A 105 15.55 -7.18 -7.38
N SER A 106 16.51 -7.45 -6.50
CA SER A 106 16.42 -8.52 -5.50
C SER A 106 16.21 -7.95 -4.10
N PHE A 107 15.25 -8.51 -3.36
CA PHE A 107 14.97 -8.18 -1.96
C PHE A 107 14.51 -9.45 -1.23
N ASN A 108 15.02 -9.73 -0.03
CA ASN A 108 14.72 -10.95 0.75
C ASN A 108 14.84 -12.29 -0.03
N GLY A 109 15.72 -12.35 -1.04
CA GLY A 109 15.90 -13.55 -1.87
C GLY A 109 14.82 -13.73 -2.96
N VAL A 110 13.88 -12.80 -3.10
CA VAL A 110 12.87 -12.75 -4.15
C VAL A 110 13.26 -11.71 -5.20
N SER A 111 12.98 -12.00 -6.47
CA SER A 111 13.20 -11.08 -7.58
C SER A 111 11.95 -10.25 -7.87
N TYR A 112 12.15 -8.99 -8.19
CA TYR A 112 11.11 -7.97 -8.31
C TYR A 112 11.31 -7.09 -9.54
N ASN A 113 10.20 -6.61 -10.09
CA ASN A 113 10.16 -5.53 -11.05
C ASN A 113 9.65 -4.26 -10.40
N LEU A 114 10.25 -3.12 -10.75
CA LEU A 114 9.68 -1.81 -10.44
C LEU A 114 8.33 -1.67 -11.16
N MET A 115 7.29 -1.24 -10.44
CA MET A 115 6.00 -0.93 -11.03
C MET A 115 6.13 0.27 -11.97
N SER A 116 5.36 0.26 -13.07
CA SER A 116 5.25 1.45 -13.90
C SER A 116 4.55 2.58 -13.15
N ASN A 117 4.76 3.83 -13.57
CA ASN A 117 4.15 4.98 -12.91
C ASN A 117 2.61 4.88 -12.90
N GLU A 118 2.01 4.35 -13.96
CA GLU A 118 0.55 4.17 -14.06
C GLU A 118 0.00 3.22 -12.99
N VAL A 119 0.75 2.17 -12.64
CA VAL A 119 0.37 1.23 -11.57
C VAL A 119 0.69 1.81 -10.20
N ALA A 120 1.84 2.48 -10.07
CA ALA A 120 2.27 3.11 -8.83
C ALA A 120 1.32 4.22 -8.37
N ASP A 121 0.80 5.05 -9.29
CA ASP A 121 -0.15 6.13 -9.01
C ASP A 121 -1.50 5.63 -8.47
N ARG A 122 -1.77 4.33 -8.60
CA ARG A 122 -2.97 3.67 -8.08
C ARG A 122 -2.79 3.10 -6.68
N ILE A 123 -1.59 3.23 -6.10
CA ILE A 123 -1.32 2.86 -4.71
C ILE A 123 -1.64 4.05 -3.81
N ILE A 124 -2.55 3.84 -2.87
CA ILE A 124 -2.98 4.85 -1.90
C ILE A 124 -2.46 4.46 -0.52
N LEU A 125 -1.78 5.40 0.14
CA LEU A 125 -1.40 5.27 1.54
C LEU A 125 -2.52 5.79 2.44
N SER A 126 -2.76 5.09 3.55
CA SER A 126 -3.80 5.42 4.52
C SER A 126 -3.34 5.13 5.95
N ASN A 127 -4.00 5.74 6.92
CA ASN A 127 -3.80 5.48 8.33
C ASN A 127 -4.90 4.55 8.82
N VAL A 128 -4.53 3.38 9.36
CA VAL A 128 -5.50 2.39 9.85
C VAL A 128 -5.29 2.19 11.34
N ASN A 129 -6.32 2.50 12.13
CA ASN A 129 -6.26 2.31 13.57
C ASN A 129 -6.37 0.83 13.93
N GLN A 130 -5.49 0.39 14.82
CA GLN A 130 -5.47 -0.96 15.37
C GLN A 130 -5.82 -0.89 16.85
N SER A 131 -6.74 -1.75 17.25
CA SER A 131 -7.09 -1.96 18.66
C SER A 131 -6.48 -3.28 19.11
N GLY A 132 -5.60 -3.23 20.11
CA GLY A 132 -5.02 -4.42 20.74
C GLY A 132 -4.01 -5.17 19.86
N ALA A 133 -3.15 -4.47 19.11
CA ALA A 133 -2.03 -5.11 18.43
C ALA A 133 -1.07 -5.73 19.46
N ASP A 134 -0.89 -7.05 19.42
CA ASP A 134 -0.10 -7.79 20.41
C ASP A 134 1.36 -7.89 19.97
N PHE A 135 2.26 -7.17 20.65
CA PHE A 135 3.69 -7.18 20.38
C PHE A 135 4.48 -8.10 21.33
N THR A 136 3.85 -9.12 21.93
CA THR A 136 4.39 -10.07 22.94
C THR A 136 4.80 -9.47 24.27
N THR A 137 5.10 -8.17 24.31
CA THR A 137 5.37 -7.37 25.51
C THR A 137 4.10 -6.75 26.08
N GLY A 138 2.99 -6.85 25.34
CA GLY A 138 1.69 -6.30 25.68
C GLY A 138 0.88 -5.98 24.44
N THR A 139 -0.39 -5.63 24.65
CA THR A 139 -1.26 -5.13 23.58
C THR A 139 -1.18 -3.62 23.52
N VAL A 140 -1.12 -3.09 22.30
CA VAL A 140 -1.01 -1.65 22.05
C VAL A 140 -2.09 -1.20 21.09
N ASN A 141 -2.70 -0.06 21.40
CA ASN A 141 -3.55 0.65 20.46
C ASN A 141 -2.69 1.65 19.69
N GLY A 142 -2.85 1.69 18.38
CA GLY A 142 -1.99 2.51 17.53
C GLY A 142 -2.52 2.67 16.13
N THR A 143 -1.70 3.26 15.28
CA THR A 143 -1.98 3.43 13.85
C THR A 143 -0.95 2.64 13.06
N VAL A 144 -1.40 1.84 12.10
CA VAL A 144 -0.57 1.15 11.11
C VAL A 144 -0.76 1.79 9.74
N LEU A 145 0.31 1.83 8.95
CA LEU A 145 0.21 2.23 7.55
C LEU A 145 -0.59 1.18 6.76
N GLY A 146 -1.63 1.65 6.08
CA GLY A 146 -2.36 0.89 5.07
C GLY A 146 -1.87 1.27 3.68
N VAL A 147 -1.51 0.26 2.88
CA VAL A 147 -1.10 0.39 1.48
C VAL A 147 -2.19 -0.27 0.65
N MET A 148 -2.99 0.54 -0.06
CA MET A 148 -4.15 0.09 -0.80
C MET A 148 -3.89 0.14 -2.30
N ALA A 149 -4.02 -1.00 -2.97
CA ALA A 149 -3.94 -1.09 -4.42
C ALA A 149 -5.34 -0.88 -5.03
N VAL A 150 -5.53 0.23 -5.76
CA VAL A 150 -6.82 0.57 -6.37
C VAL A 150 -6.89 0.00 -7.79
N PRO A 151 -7.98 -0.68 -8.16
CA PRO A 151 -8.12 -1.22 -9.52
C PRO A 151 -8.33 -0.15 -10.61
N GLU A 152 -8.11 -0.52 -11.88
CA GLU A 152 -8.46 0.39 -12.99
C GLU A 152 -9.98 0.52 -13.13
N PRO A 153 -10.50 1.71 -13.46
CA PRO A 153 -11.87 1.81 -13.93
C PRO A 153 -11.96 1.06 -15.26
N SER A 154 -12.60 -0.11 -15.26
CA SER A 154 -12.67 -0.92 -16.48
C SER A 154 -13.36 -0.13 -17.60
N SER A 155 -12.67 0.03 -18.73
CA SER A 155 -13.21 0.69 -19.93
C SER A 155 -14.53 0.04 -20.39
N GLY A 156 -14.73 -1.25 -20.07
CA GLY A 156 -15.97 -1.98 -20.31
C GLY A 156 -17.16 -1.47 -19.51
N SER A 157 -16.99 -1.11 -18.22
CA SER A 157 -18.03 -0.49 -17.41
C SER A 157 -18.43 0.89 -17.96
N LEU A 158 -17.45 1.69 -18.39
CA LEU A 158 -17.68 2.99 -19.03
C LEU A 158 -18.39 2.84 -20.39
N LEU A 159 -18.00 1.84 -21.19
CA LEU A 159 -18.62 1.59 -22.50
C LEU A 159 -20.07 1.11 -22.37
N LEU A 160 -20.37 0.23 -21.40
CA LEU A 160 -21.74 -0.23 -21.14
C LEU A 160 -22.63 0.90 -20.62
N ALA A 161 -22.11 1.77 -19.74
CA ALA A 161 -22.82 2.96 -19.31
C ALA A 161 -23.12 3.89 -20.51
N GLY A 162 -22.12 4.15 -21.36
CA GLY A 162 -22.27 4.98 -22.56
C GLY A 162 -23.26 4.41 -23.59
N ILE A 163 -23.22 3.10 -23.86
CA ILE A 163 -24.18 2.43 -24.76
C ILE A 163 -25.59 2.47 -24.16
N GLY A 164 -25.73 2.25 -22.85
CA GLY A 164 -27.00 2.36 -22.15
C GLY A 164 -27.62 3.75 -22.31
N SER A 165 -26.84 4.82 -22.11
CA SER A 165 -27.28 6.20 -22.30
C SER A 165 -27.70 6.49 -23.75
N LEU A 166 -26.96 5.97 -24.74
CA LEU A 166 -27.29 6.13 -26.17
C LEU A 166 -28.59 5.41 -26.57
N ILE A 167 -28.86 4.24 -26.01
CA ILE A 167 -30.12 3.49 -26.26
C ILE A 167 -31.31 4.23 -25.65
N VAL A 168 -31.16 4.77 -24.44
CA VAL A 168 -32.19 5.58 -23.77
C VAL A 168 -32.49 6.85 -24.58
N LEU A 169 -31.46 7.59 -25.00
CA LEU A 169 -31.63 8.79 -25.83
C LEU A 169 -32.30 8.50 -27.18
N ARG A 170 -32.00 7.35 -27.81
CA ARG A 170 -32.68 6.92 -29.04
C ARG A 170 -34.16 6.58 -28.83
N ARG A 171 -34.55 6.06 -27.66
CA ARG A 171 -35.97 5.77 -27.35
C ARG A 171 -36.78 7.04 -27.14
N PHE A 172 -36.20 8.09 -26.55
CA PHE A 172 -36.88 9.37 -26.38
C PHE A 172 -37.08 10.12 -27.71
N ARG A 173 -36.14 10.01 -28.66
CA ARG A 173 -36.27 10.62 -29.99
C ARG A 173 -37.34 9.99 -30.90
N LYS A 174 -37.82 8.78 -30.61
CA LYS A 174 -38.88 8.12 -31.39
C LYS A 174 -40.30 8.41 -30.86
N LYS A 175 -40.43 9.11 -29.73
CA LYS A 175 -41.70 9.46 -29.08
C LYS A 175 -42.09 10.94 -29.25
N ALA A 176 -41.28 11.72 -29.94
CA ALA A 176 -41.59 13.07 -30.42
C ALA A 176 -41.81 13.01 -31.93
#